data_AF-A0A9D5S637-F1
#
_entry.id   AF-A0A9D5S637-F1
#
_cell.length_a   1.000
_cell.length_b   1.000
_cell.length_c   1.000
_cell.angle_alpha   90.00
_cell.angle_beta   90.00
_cell.angle_gamma   90.00
#
_symmetry.space_group_name_H-M   'P 1'
#
loop_
_entity.id
_entity.type
_entity.pdbx_description
1 polymer ?
#
loop_
_entity_poly.entity_id
_entity_poly.type
_entity_poly.pdbx_seq_one_letter_code
_entity_poly.pdbx_strand_id
1 'polypeptide(L)'
;MEKKDWHIVPECYVDTNLVEFLIISHSVNHQKGCNAVAKKMKESNLKNQFAIGIIDNDKRQHSYVSEFTEIAHSEHISLLKHRERPHYFVRISPAMDQFILDCAAEQNINLQDYDLPTQLGEFTKVTKDVNAKDDHRFKSLFKALDGSKEIAMLRSVLNYLNDKQYKCDIAELQKLFG
;
A
#
# COMPACT_ATOMS: atom_id res chain seq x y z
N MET A 1 -16.54 5.59 18.63
CA MET A 1 -15.07 5.60 18.79
C MET A 1 -14.51 5.07 17.48
N GLU A 2 -13.92 5.94 16.66
CA GLU A 2 -13.35 5.55 15.38
C GLU A 2 -12.25 4.49 15.62
N LYS A 3 -12.36 3.36 14.94
CA LYS A 3 -11.43 2.25 15.05
C LYS A 3 -10.14 2.69 14.34
N LYS A 4 -9.07 2.89 15.10
CA LYS A 4 -7.75 3.25 14.53
C LYS A 4 -7.02 1.98 14.11
N ASP A 5 -6.70 1.85 12.83
CA ASP A 5 -6.01 0.67 12.28
C ASP A 5 -4.48 0.84 12.39
N TRP A 6 -4.00 0.91 13.64
CA TRP A 6 -2.58 1.14 13.98
C TRP A 6 -1.61 0.08 13.42
N HIS A 7 -2.13 -1.09 13.05
CA HIS A 7 -1.39 -2.20 12.48
C HIS A 7 -1.11 -2.02 10.97
N ILE A 8 -1.71 -1.03 10.31
CA ILE A 8 -1.46 -0.72 8.90
C ILE A 8 -0.52 0.48 8.82
N VAL A 9 0.65 0.28 8.20
CA VAL A 9 1.80 1.18 8.29
C VAL A 9 2.28 1.54 6.87
N PRO A 10 1.67 2.54 6.22
CA PRO A 10 2.12 3.02 4.91
C PRO A 10 3.33 3.95 4.99
N GLU A 11 4.12 3.98 3.92
CA GLU A 11 5.41 4.69 3.79
C GLU A 11 5.30 6.18 3.39
N CYS A 12 4.34 6.54 2.53
CA CYS A 12 4.23 7.88 1.96
C CYS A 12 2.83 8.50 2.17
N TYR A 13 2.70 9.79 1.89
CA TYR A 13 1.43 10.52 2.02
C TYR A 13 0.40 10.07 0.99
N VAL A 14 0.80 9.84 -0.26
CA VAL A 14 -0.08 9.25 -1.28
C VAL A 14 -0.49 7.81 -0.92
N ASP A 15 0.44 7.00 -0.40
CA ASP A 15 0.14 5.63 0.06
C ASP A 15 -0.90 5.65 1.16
N THR A 16 -0.79 6.62 2.07
CA THR A 16 -1.75 6.83 3.16
C THR A 16 -3.13 7.16 2.60
N ASN A 17 -3.24 8.06 1.63
CA ASN A 17 -4.52 8.43 1.01
C ASN A 17 -5.13 7.24 0.24
N LEU A 18 -4.33 6.52 -0.55
CA LEU A 18 -4.80 5.35 -1.30
C LEU A 18 -5.26 4.25 -0.34
N VAL A 19 -4.46 3.92 0.67
CA VAL A 19 -4.81 2.87 1.62
C VAL A 19 -6.06 3.26 2.39
N GLU A 20 -6.14 4.46 2.96
CA GLU A 20 -7.34 4.96 3.65
C GLU A 20 -8.60 4.87 2.75
N PHE A 21 -8.48 5.19 1.46
CA PHE A 21 -9.54 5.03 0.47
C PHE A 21 -9.94 3.56 0.25
N LEU A 22 -8.97 2.65 0.13
CA LEU A 22 -9.23 1.24 -0.21
C LEU A 22 -9.88 0.46 0.93
N ILE A 23 -9.43 0.67 2.17
CA ILE A 23 -9.94 -0.04 3.36
C ILE A 23 -11.00 0.75 4.14
N ILE A 24 -11.42 1.92 3.63
CA ILE A 24 -12.43 2.80 4.26
C ILE A 24 -12.05 3.08 5.74
N SER A 25 -10.77 3.33 5.97
CA SER A 25 -10.23 3.65 7.29
C SER A 25 -9.84 5.12 7.34
N HIS A 26 -10.09 5.78 8.47
CA HIS A 26 -9.81 7.20 8.66
C HIS A 26 -8.49 7.45 9.42
N SER A 27 -7.75 6.39 9.76
CA SER A 27 -6.52 6.52 10.56
C SER A 27 -5.59 5.32 10.46
N VAL A 28 -4.66 5.38 9.51
CA VAL A 28 -3.51 4.45 9.41
C VAL A 28 -2.24 5.06 10.00
N ASN A 29 -1.26 4.23 10.31
CA ASN A 29 -0.02 4.62 11.00
C ASN A 29 1.08 5.03 10.01
N HIS A 30 0.92 6.20 9.37
CA HIS A 30 1.89 6.72 8.42
C HIS A 30 3.32 6.82 9.02
N GLN A 31 4.32 6.33 8.29
CA GLN A 31 5.73 6.42 8.65
C GLN A 31 6.54 6.94 7.46
N LYS A 32 7.44 7.90 7.65
CA LYS A 32 8.24 8.46 6.56
C LYS A 32 9.33 7.48 6.11
N GLY A 33 9.09 6.76 5.02
CA GLY A 33 10.07 5.87 4.38
C GLY A 33 10.01 4.41 4.85
N CYS A 34 10.43 3.48 3.98
CA CYS A 34 10.42 2.03 4.20
C CYS A 34 11.21 1.61 5.45
N ASN A 35 12.33 2.29 5.74
CA ASN A 35 13.10 2.05 6.96
C ASN A 35 12.31 2.38 8.23
N ALA A 36 11.48 3.42 8.22
CA ALA A 36 10.64 3.79 9.35
C ALA A 36 9.48 2.79 9.52
N VAL A 37 8.86 2.35 8.42
CA VAL A 37 7.86 1.26 8.44
C VAL A 37 8.46 -0.01 9.05
N ALA A 38 9.60 -0.47 8.53
CA ALA A 38 10.30 -1.65 9.01
C ALA A 38 10.69 -1.55 10.50
N LYS A 39 11.25 -0.42 10.91
CA LYS A 39 11.61 -0.17 12.32
C LYS A 39 10.37 -0.18 13.21
N LYS A 40 9.27 0.46 12.79
CA LYS A 40 8.01 0.51 13.55
C LYS A 40 7.46 -0.91 13.74
N MET A 41 7.42 -1.72 12.69
CA MET A 41 6.99 -3.11 12.78
C MET A 41 7.93 -3.94 13.67
N LYS A 42 9.26 -3.74 13.59
CA LYS A 42 10.24 -4.55 14.31
C LYS A 42 10.38 -4.22 15.80
N GLU A 43 10.30 -2.95 16.18
CA GLU A 43 10.77 -2.45 17.49
C GLU A 43 9.69 -1.86 18.40
N SER A 44 8.47 -1.61 17.90
CA SER A 44 7.42 -0.93 18.67
C SER A 44 6.39 -1.90 19.28
N ASN A 45 5.22 -1.38 19.67
CA ASN A 45 4.07 -2.19 20.10
C ASN A 45 3.62 -3.21 19.04
N LEU A 46 4.03 -3.02 17.78
CA LEU A 46 3.74 -3.96 16.70
C LEU A 46 4.65 -5.19 16.69
N LYS A 47 5.78 -5.21 17.43
CA LYS A 47 6.79 -6.28 17.36
C LYS A 47 6.24 -7.70 17.39
N ASN A 48 5.21 -7.93 18.23
CA ASN A 48 4.55 -9.22 18.43
C ASN A 48 3.06 -9.16 18.07
N GLN A 49 2.60 -8.07 17.46
CA GLN A 49 1.21 -7.91 17.03
C GLN A 49 1.12 -8.11 15.52
N PHE A 50 -0.09 -8.35 15.05
CA PHE A 50 -0.35 -8.33 13.61
C PHE A 50 0.02 -6.94 13.04
N ALA A 51 0.70 -6.93 11.90
CA ALA A 51 1.08 -5.69 11.22
C ALA A 51 1.19 -5.87 9.70
N ILE A 52 0.78 -4.84 8.96
CA ILE A 52 0.88 -4.74 7.50
C ILE A 52 1.69 -3.48 7.19
N GLY A 53 2.87 -3.64 6.59
CA GLY A 53 3.61 -2.54 5.99
C GLY A 53 3.27 -2.39 4.52
N ILE A 54 3.01 -1.16 4.05
CA ILE A 54 2.94 -0.86 2.61
C ILE A 54 4.20 -0.07 2.26
N ILE A 55 4.98 -0.59 1.32
CA ILE A 55 6.29 -0.03 0.95
C ILE A 55 6.49 -0.01 -0.56
N ASP A 56 7.31 0.91 -1.04
CA ASP A 56 7.78 0.92 -2.42
C ASP A 56 8.91 -0.11 -2.64
N ASN A 57 9.07 -0.58 -3.87
CA ASN A 57 10.15 -1.46 -4.28
C ASN A 57 11.47 -0.70 -4.48
N ASP A 58 11.92 -0.02 -3.43
CA ASP A 58 13.15 0.77 -3.47
C ASP A 58 14.40 -0.11 -3.41
N LYS A 59 15.48 0.33 -4.07
CA LYS A 59 16.76 -0.43 -4.10
C LYS A 59 17.46 -0.54 -2.73
N ARG A 60 17.08 0.28 -1.75
CA ARG A 60 17.67 0.30 -0.39
C ARG A 60 16.63 -0.11 0.65
N GLN A 61 16.26 -1.39 0.65
CA GLN A 61 15.33 -1.93 1.65
C GLN A 61 16.03 -2.17 2.98
N HIS A 62 15.32 -1.91 4.08
CA HIS A 62 15.77 -2.23 5.43
C HIS A 62 16.10 -3.73 5.53
N SER A 63 17.12 -4.10 6.31
CA SER A 63 17.48 -5.52 6.55
C SER A 63 16.32 -6.36 7.09
N TYR A 64 15.26 -5.73 7.60
CA TYR A 64 14.10 -6.42 8.12
C TYR A 64 13.29 -7.09 7.02
N VAL A 65 13.25 -6.52 5.81
CA VAL A 65 12.55 -7.10 4.65
C VAL A 65 13.15 -8.47 4.28
N SER A 66 14.45 -8.69 4.55
CA SER A 66 15.10 -9.99 4.31
C SER A 66 14.61 -11.13 5.20
N GLU A 67 13.89 -10.80 6.30
CA GLU A 67 13.23 -11.76 7.18
C GLU A 67 11.87 -12.23 6.64
N PHE A 68 11.46 -11.73 5.47
CA PHE A 68 10.22 -12.07 4.79
C PHE A 68 10.46 -12.97 3.59
N THR A 69 9.42 -13.69 3.20
CA THR A 69 9.37 -14.51 1.99
C THR A 69 8.20 -14.02 1.14
N GLU A 70 8.42 -13.80 -0.14
CA GLU A 70 7.34 -13.52 -1.08
C GLU A 70 6.43 -14.74 -1.19
N ILE A 71 5.13 -14.54 -0.99
CA ILE A 71 4.12 -15.59 -1.03
C ILE A 71 3.21 -15.49 -2.25
N ALA A 72 3.06 -14.29 -2.82
CA ALA A 72 2.30 -14.04 -4.04
C ALA A 72 2.77 -12.74 -4.71
N HIS A 73 2.56 -12.60 -6.02
CA HIS A 73 2.81 -11.38 -6.76
C HIS A 73 1.88 -11.21 -7.96
N SER A 74 1.75 -9.97 -8.43
CA SER A 74 1.17 -9.55 -9.70
C SER A 74 2.19 -8.71 -10.47
N GLU A 75 1.74 -7.91 -11.44
CA GLU A 75 2.63 -7.00 -12.18
C GLU A 75 3.24 -5.95 -11.26
N HIS A 76 2.43 -5.36 -10.39
CA HIS A 76 2.84 -4.25 -9.53
C HIS A 76 2.88 -4.58 -8.04
N ILE A 77 2.22 -5.64 -7.59
CA ILE A 77 2.04 -5.93 -6.16
C ILE A 77 2.80 -7.20 -5.81
N SER A 78 3.65 -7.15 -4.79
CA SER A 78 4.20 -8.36 -4.16
C SER A 78 3.73 -8.45 -2.71
N LEU A 79 3.20 -9.61 -2.33
CA LEU A 79 2.83 -9.91 -0.95
C LEU A 79 3.92 -10.75 -0.29
N LEU A 80 4.47 -10.21 0.79
CA LEU A 80 5.56 -10.82 1.55
C LEU A 80 5.08 -11.16 2.96
N LYS A 81 5.43 -12.37 3.43
CA LYS A 81 5.13 -12.85 4.78
C LYS A 81 6.41 -13.01 5.58
N HIS A 82 6.44 -12.45 6.79
CA HIS A 82 7.52 -12.68 7.74
C HIS A 82 7.56 -14.15 8.15
N ARG A 83 8.75 -14.74 8.25
CA ARG A 83 8.92 -16.18 8.56
C ARG A 83 8.37 -16.56 9.93
N GLU A 84 8.62 -15.74 10.95
CA GLU A 84 8.23 -16.04 12.34
C GLU A 84 7.07 -15.20 12.90
N ARG A 85 6.86 -13.97 12.40
CA ARG A 85 5.93 -12.99 13.00
C ARG A 85 4.63 -12.88 12.20
N PRO A 86 3.52 -12.43 12.81
CA PRO A 86 2.27 -12.14 12.09
C PRO A 86 2.35 -10.82 11.29
N HIS A 87 3.47 -10.61 10.59
CA HIS A 87 3.76 -9.40 9.83
C HIS A 87 3.70 -9.70 8.33
N TYR A 88 3.14 -8.75 7.60
CA TYR A 88 3.02 -8.78 6.15
C TYR A 88 3.58 -7.49 5.56
N PHE A 89 4.22 -7.60 4.39
CA PHE A 89 4.56 -6.45 3.56
C PHE A 89 3.78 -6.55 2.26
N VAL A 90 3.10 -5.46 1.89
CA VAL A 90 2.58 -5.23 0.55
C VAL A 90 3.57 -4.30 -0.14
N ARG A 91 4.33 -4.84 -1.09
CA ARG A 91 5.35 -4.09 -1.82
C ARG A 91 4.79 -3.66 -3.17
N ILE A 92 4.88 -2.37 -3.49
CA ILE A 92 4.44 -1.81 -4.77
C ILE A 92 5.66 -1.56 -5.66
N SER A 93 5.60 -2.01 -6.91
CA SER A 93 6.69 -1.93 -7.88
C SER A 93 6.24 -1.23 -9.16
N PRO A 94 7.08 -0.34 -9.75
CA PRO A 94 8.37 0.11 -9.24
C PRO A 94 8.24 1.08 -8.05
N ALA A 95 7.15 1.85 -7.98
CA ALA A 95 6.77 2.71 -6.85
C ALA A 95 5.27 3.06 -6.96
N MET A 96 4.67 3.56 -5.89
CA MET A 96 3.25 3.92 -5.85
C MET A 96 2.86 4.94 -6.95
N ASP A 97 3.71 5.93 -7.22
CA ASP A 97 3.45 6.95 -8.23
C ASP A 97 3.26 6.33 -9.62
N GLN A 98 4.17 5.44 -10.00
CA GLN A 98 4.13 4.76 -11.30
C GLN A 98 2.96 3.77 -11.35
N PHE A 99 2.70 3.05 -10.25
CA PHE A 99 1.55 2.17 -10.13
C PHE A 99 0.23 2.89 -10.44
N ILE A 100 0.02 4.09 -9.88
CA ILE A 100 -1.18 4.88 -10.13
C ILE A 100 -1.27 5.31 -11.62
N LEU A 101 -0.15 5.72 -12.21
CA LEU A 101 -0.08 6.09 -13.62
C LEU A 101 -0.37 4.91 -14.56
N ASP A 102 0.16 3.74 -14.25
CA ASP A 102 -0.04 2.52 -15.03
C ASP A 102 -1.51 2.05 -14.94
N CYS A 103 -2.12 2.09 -13.75
CA CYS A 103 -3.55 1.80 -13.57
C CYS A 103 -4.44 2.78 -14.34
N ALA A 104 -4.03 4.06 -14.43
CA ALA A 104 -4.75 5.07 -15.19
C ALA A 104 -4.63 4.83 -16.71
N ALA A 105 -3.43 4.49 -17.17
CA ALA A 105 -3.17 4.14 -18.56
C ALA A 105 -3.95 2.90 -19.00
N GLU A 106 -4.01 1.85 -18.17
CA GLU A 106 -4.80 0.62 -18.41
C GLU A 106 -6.28 0.96 -18.69
N GLN A 107 -6.84 1.93 -17.97
CA GLN A 107 -8.23 2.34 -18.07
C GLN A 107 -8.47 3.52 -19.01
N ASN A 108 -7.46 4.01 -19.73
CA ASN A 108 -7.52 5.22 -20.56
C ASN A 108 -8.01 6.46 -19.79
N ILE A 109 -7.66 6.57 -18.50
CA ILE A 109 -8.00 7.71 -17.63
C ILE A 109 -6.92 8.78 -17.78
N ASN A 110 -7.33 10.01 -18.08
CA ASN A 110 -6.42 11.15 -18.12
C ASN A 110 -6.37 11.83 -16.74
N LEU A 111 -5.19 11.87 -16.11
CA LEU A 111 -5.01 12.52 -14.81
C LEU A 111 -5.31 14.03 -14.84
N GLN A 112 -5.23 14.68 -16.02
CA GLN A 112 -5.57 16.09 -16.16
C GLN A 112 -7.04 16.37 -15.88
N ASP A 113 -7.94 15.39 -16.06
CA ASP A 113 -9.36 15.52 -15.72
C ASP A 113 -9.59 15.67 -14.21
N TYR A 114 -8.55 15.41 -13.41
CA TYR A 114 -8.51 15.51 -11.95
C TYR A 114 -7.55 16.60 -11.46
N ASP A 115 -7.08 17.49 -12.35
CA ASP A 115 -6.05 18.50 -12.06
C ASP A 115 -4.75 17.90 -11.51
N LEU A 116 -4.38 16.70 -11.97
CA LEU A 116 -3.15 16.00 -11.58
C LEU A 116 -2.17 15.90 -12.76
N PRO A 117 -0.84 15.96 -12.52
CA PRO A 117 0.15 15.81 -13.58
C PRO A 117 0.14 14.40 -14.18
N THR A 118 0.26 14.29 -15.50
CA THR A 118 0.41 13.02 -16.22
C THR A 118 1.85 12.57 -16.36
N GLN A 119 2.81 13.47 -16.15
CA GLN A 119 4.25 13.18 -16.25
C GLN A 119 4.78 12.71 -14.91
N LEU A 120 5.42 11.54 -14.88
CA LEU A 120 5.93 10.89 -13.65
C LEU A 120 6.72 11.86 -12.76
N GLY A 121 7.65 12.63 -13.31
CA GLY A 121 8.48 13.54 -12.54
C GLY A 121 7.70 14.63 -11.79
N GLU A 122 6.63 15.16 -12.39
CA GLU A 122 5.76 16.15 -11.73
C GLU A 122 4.75 15.46 -10.81
N PHE A 123 4.24 14.30 -11.21
CA PHE A 123 3.33 13.49 -10.40
C PHE A 123 3.99 13.09 -9.07
N THR A 124 5.24 12.62 -9.11
CA THR A 124 6.05 12.30 -7.93
C THR A 124 6.27 13.48 -6.99
N LYS A 125 6.28 14.72 -7.49
CA LYS A 125 6.35 15.90 -6.60
C LYS A 125 5.05 16.10 -5.85
N VAL A 126 3.91 15.93 -6.54
CA VAL A 126 2.58 16.08 -5.94
C VAL A 126 2.32 14.97 -4.92
N THR A 127 2.68 13.73 -5.21
CA THR A 127 2.44 12.58 -4.30
C THR A 127 3.30 12.59 -3.04
N LYS A 128 4.48 13.23 -3.08
CA LYS A 128 5.37 13.44 -1.93
C LYS A 128 4.99 14.64 -1.06
N ASP A 129 4.10 15.50 -1.54
CA ASP A 129 3.61 16.64 -0.77
C ASP A 129 2.82 16.15 0.45
N VAL A 130 2.98 16.81 1.59
CA VAL A 130 2.26 16.47 2.82
C VAL A 130 0.74 16.58 2.65
N ASN A 131 0.29 17.46 1.75
CA ASN A 131 -1.11 17.68 1.43
C ASN A 131 -1.71 16.53 0.61
N ALA A 132 -0.88 15.69 -0.03
CA ALA A 132 -1.36 14.55 -0.82
C ALA A 132 -2.18 13.55 0.01
N LYS A 133 -2.00 13.53 1.33
CA LYS A 133 -2.78 12.68 2.24
C LYS A 133 -4.28 13.00 2.20
N ASP A 134 -4.63 14.29 2.20
CA ASP A 134 -6.02 14.75 2.33
C ASP A 134 -6.58 15.34 1.03
N ASP A 135 -5.79 15.36 -0.03
CA ASP A 135 -6.16 15.92 -1.32
C ASP A 135 -7.28 15.10 -2.00
N HIS A 136 -8.41 15.77 -2.21
CA HIS A 136 -9.61 15.20 -2.82
C HIS A 136 -9.42 14.79 -4.28
N ARG A 137 -8.46 15.39 -5.01
CA ARG A 137 -8.17 15.04 -6.41
C ARG A 137 -7.76 13.58 -6.52
N PHE A 138 -6.92 13.11 -5.59
CA PHE A 138 -6.52 11.70 -5.52
C PHE A 138 -7.69 10.78 -5.21
N LYS A 139 -8.59 11.15 -4.29
CA LYS A 139 -9.79 10.34 -3.99
C LYS A 139 -10.70 10.17 -5.20
N SER A 140 -10.88 11.24 -5.98
CA SER A 140 -11.62 11.20 -7.24
C SER A 140 -10.93 10.31 -8.27
N LEU A 141 -9.60 10.42 -8.41
CA LEU A 141 -8.80 9.55 -9.26
C LEU A 141 -8.92 8.08 -8.84
N PHE A 142 -8.72 7.75 -7.56
CA PHE A 142 -8.80 6.38 -7.04
C PHE A 142 -10.17 5.75 -7.28
N LYS A 143 -11.24 6.55 -7.19
CA LYS A 143 -12.59 6.09 -7.52
C LYS A 143 -12.73 5.72 -9.00
N ALA A 144 -12.12 6.51 -9.89
CA ALA A 144 -12.10 6.18 -11.31
C ALA A 144 -11.22 4.96 -11.61
N LEU A 145 -10.16 4.75 -10.82
CA LEU A 145 -9.25 3.62 -10.96
C LEU A 145 -9.80 2.29 -10.42
N ASP A 146 -10.97 2.27 -9.77
CA ASP A 146 -11.55 1.08 -9.13
C ASP A 146 -11.80 -0.08 -10.12
N GLY A 147 -11.85 0.20 -11.43
CA GLY A 147 -11.93 -0.81 -12.48
C GLY A 147 -10.60 -1.50 -12.84
N SER A 148 -9.45 -1.04 -12.33
CA SER A 148 -8.15 -1.66 -12.60
C SER A 148 -8.03 -2.95 -11.80
N LYS A 149 -7.52 -3.99 -12.46
CA LYS A 149 -7.29 -5.29 -11.82
C LYS A 149 -6.36 -5.18 -10.62
N GLU A 150 -5.32 -4.35 -10.74
CA GLU A 150 -4.31 -4.18 -9.71
C GLU A 150 -4.85 -3.40 -8.51
N ILE A 151 -5.68 -2.38 -8.73
CA ILE A 151 -6.38 -1.66 -7.64
C ILE A 151 -7.36 -2.60 -6.92
N ALA A 152 -8.14 -3.37 -7.66
CA ALA A 152 -9.07 -4.35 -7.09
C ALA A 152 -8.33 -5.44 -6.30
N MET A 153 -7.16 -5.87 -6.78
CA MET A 153 -6.30 -6.83 -6.09
C MET A 153 -5.73 -6.25 -4.80
N LEU A 154 -5.16 -5.04 -4.85
CA LEU A 154 -4.64 -4.34 -3.67
C LEU A 154 -5.72 -4.20 -2.60
N ARG A 155 -6.93 -3.77 -3.00
CA ARG A 155 -8.10 -3.68 -2.13
C ARG A 155 -8.43 -5.02 -1.47
N SER A 156 -8.49 -6.09 -2.26
CA SER A 156 -8.85 -7.42 -1.79
C SER A 156 -7.83 -7.97 -0.79
N VAL A 157 -6.53 -7.80 -1.08
CA VAL A 157 -5.43 -8.21 -0.19
C VAL A 157 -5.49 -7.45 1.13
N LEU A 158 -5.61 -6.12 1.07
CA LEU A 158 -5.66 -5.29 2.28
C LEU A 158 -6.88 -5.61 3.14
N ASN A 159 -8.06 -5.76 2.55
CA ASN A 159 -9.28 -6.14 3.27
C ASN A 159 -9.15 -7.52 3.91
N TYR A 160 -8.66 -8.52 3.15
CA TYR A 160 -8.47 -9.87 3.68
C TYR A 160 -7.51 -9.86 4.89
N LEU A 161 -6.36 -9.21 4.75
CA LEU A 161 -5.38 -9.11 5.83
C LEU A 161 -5.95 -8.37 7.05
N ASN A 162 -6.69 -7.28 6.83
CA ASN A 162 -7.31 -6.50 7.90
C ASN A 162 -8.39 -7.27 8.66
N ASP A 163 -9.19 -8.07 7.95
CA ASP A 163 -10.30 -8.84 8.50
C ASP A 163 -9.83 -10.10 9.23
N LYS A 164 -8.86 -10.83 8.65
CA LYS A 164 -8.41 -12.13 9.16
C LYS A 164 -7.28 -12.00 10.17
N GLN A 165 -6.39 -11.02 10.03
CA GLN A 165 -5.27 -10.75 10.94
C GLN A 165 -4.48 -12.02 11.29
N TYR A 166 -4.52 -12.47 12.54
CA TYR A 166 -3.85 -13.68 13.04
C TYR A 166 -4.38 -14.99 12.45
N LYS A 167 -5.54 -14.96 11.77
CA LYS A 167 -6.18 -16.11 11.12
C LYS A 167 -5.98 -16.13 9.61
N CYS A 168 -5.06 -15.31 9.07
CA CYS A 168 -4.77 -15.31 7.64
C CYS A 168 -4.25 -16.69 7.20
N ASP A 169 -4.80 -17.19 6.09
CA ASP A 169 -4.34 -18.41 5.42
C ASP A 169 -3.53 -18.03 4.17
N ILE A 170 -2.35 -18.64 4.01
CA ILE A 170 -1.45 -18.32 2.89
C ILE A 170 -2.03 -18.80 1.55
N ALA A 171 -2.71 -19.95 1.53
CA ALA A 171 -3.33 -20.45 0.31
C ALA A 171 -4.54 -19.61 -0.10
N GLU A 172 -5.31 -19.08 0.84
CA GLU A 172 -6.37 -18.11 0.54
C GLU A 172 -5.80 -16.79 -0.01
N LEU A 173 -4.71 -16.28 0.57
CA LEU A 173 -4.02 -15.09 0.07
C LEU A 173 -3.49 -15.28 -1.35
N GLN A 174 -2.88 -16.43 -1.64
CA GLN A 174 -2.35 -16.76 -2.96
C GLN A 174 -3.45 -16.79 -4.03
N LYS A 175 -4.63 -17.31 -3.71
CA LYS A 175 -5.79 -17.33 -4.62
C LYS A 175 -6.28 -15.95 -5.03
N LEU A 176 -5.98 -14.90 -4.26
CA LEU A 176 -6.33 -13.52 -4.64
C LEU A 176 -5.51 -13.02 -5.85
N PHE A 177 -4.37 -13.65 -6.12
CA PHE A 177 -3.46 -13.28 -7.21
C PHE A 177 -3.65 -14.11 -8.49
N GLY A 178 -4.43 -15.20 -8.43
CA GLY A 178 -4.68 -16.11 -9.56
C GLY A 178 -4.16 -17.52 -9.30
#